data_AF-A0A8T2J9I3-F1
#
_entry.id   AF-A0A8T2J9I3-F1
#
_cell.length_a   1.000
_cell.length_b   1.000
_cell.length_c   1.000
_cell.angle_alpha   90.00
_cell.angle_beta   90.00
_cell.angle_gamma   90.00
#
_symmetry.space_group_name_H-M   'P 1'
#
loop_
_entity.id
_entity.type
_entity.pdbx_description
1 polymer ?
#
loop_
_entity_poly.entity_id
_entity_poly.type
_entity_poly.pdbx_seq_one_letter_code
_entity_poly.pdbx_strand_id
1 'polypeptide(L)'
;MGLMRGNSPAMRSLLGLTVSIGLGYCVYRVVRAHQRKKQHQGCVGTGSIRGPSASEKVSVSASDLEPHHLEKLIDILATSSDISLQEQVLVTLCNSAAFSRNQDIIRNLGGIAVIGNILSGCSQQAKVHALNALNNLSMNLQNQEIIKIYSLKVLVNLSANPDMTTILLTSKAPQSLTSIFNSCINRDILVRALTFVANLSKQLKSDSGCNGLFDYDKNSIYNLLFEDASSLQDNLAALFQYPNVEVKEQVSRILINWPGLRPLNYRI
;
A
#
# COMPACT_ATOMS: atom_id res chain seq x y z
N MET A 1 -20.61 -31.61 -16.10
CA MET A 1 -21.28 -31.16 -14.87
C MET A 1 -20.77 -29.76 -14.56
N GLY A 2 -21.59 -28.74 -14.82
CA GLY A 2 -21.20 -27.34 -14.76
C GLY A 2 -21.05 -26.86 -13.33
N LEU A 3 -19.84 -26.42 -12.96
CA LEU A 3 -19.61 -25.64 -11.76
C LEU A 3 -20.13 -24.22 -12.00
N MET A 4 -21.31 -23.94 -11.46
CA MET A 4 -21.80 -22.58 -11.21
C MET A 4 -20.77 -21.83 -10.36
N ARG A 5 -19.86 -21.08 -11.00
CA ARG A 5 -19.09 -20.01 -10.35
C ARG A 5 -20.05 -18.85 -10.07
N GLY A 6 -20.86 -19.01 -9.03
CA GLY A 6 -21.71 -17.95 -8.48
C GLY A 6 -20.84 -16.90 -7.80
N ASN A 7 -20.34 -15.95 -8.58
CA ASN A 7 -19.62 -14.77 -8.07
C ASN A 7 -20.65 -13.78 -7.49
N SER A 8 -21.15 -14.05 -6.27
CA SER A 8 -22.17 -13.21 -5.63
C SER A 8 -21.60 -11.81 -5.33
N PRO A 9 -22.43 -10.75 -5.33
CA PRO A 9 -21.99 -9.41 -4.94
C PRO A 9 -21.33 -9.39 -3.55
N ALA A 10 -21.85 -10.19 -2.61
CA ALA A 10 -21.29 -10.33 -1.28
C ALA A 10 -19.86 -10.91 -1.29
N MET A 11 -19.59 -11.92 -2.14
CA MET A 11 -18.26 -12.49 -2.28
C MET A 11 -17.27 -11.50 -2.89
N ARG A 12 -17.70 -10.70 -3.87
CA ARG A 12 -16.88 -9.61 -4.45
C ARG A 12 -16.57 -8.53 -3.42
N SER A 13 -17.54 -8.16 -2.59
CA SER A 13 -17.35 -7.20 -1.49
C SER A 13 -16.38 -7.74 -0.43
N LEU A 14 -16.49 -9.02 -0.06
CA LEU A 14 -15.58 -9.66 0.90
C LEU A 14 -14.15 -9.77 0.36
N LEU A 15 -13.99 -10.16 -0.91
CA LEU A 15 -12.69 -10.15 -1.58
C LEU A 15 -12.12 -8.73 -1.64
N GLY A 16 -12.93 -7.73 -2.00
CA GLY A 16 -12.56 -6.32 -1.98
C GLY A 16 -12.04 -5.84 -0.63
N LEU A 17 -12.74 -6.21 0.46
CA LEU A 17 -12.35 -5.93 1.85
C LEU A 17 -10.98 -6.52 2.17
N THR A 18 -10.81 -7.83 1.96
CA THR A 18 -9.56 -8.53 2.29
C THR A 18 -8.36 -7.99 1.52
N VAL A 19 -8.54 -7.63 0.24
CA VAL A 19 -7.50 -6.98 -0.57
C VAL A 19 -7.12 -5.62 -0.01
N SER A 20 -8.10 -4.76 0.27
CA SER A 20 -7.85 -3.38 0.73
C SER A 20 -7.11 -3.36 2.06
N ILE A 21 -7.62 -4.12 3.04
CA ILE A 21 -7.04 -4.19 4.39
C ILE A 21 -5.64 -4.81 4.32
N GLY A 22 -5.48 -5.91 3.57
CA GLY A 22 -4.19 -6.58 3.43
C GLY A 22 -3.14 -5.71 2.73
N LEU A 23 -3.53 -4.99 1.67
CA LEU A 23 -2.66 -4.08 0.94
C LEU A 23 -2.22 -2.91 1.83
N GLY A 24 -3.16 -2.31 2.57
CA GLY A 24 -2.88 -1.23 3.50
C GLY A 24 -1.91 -1.63 4.62
N TYR A 25 -2.10 -2.83 5.19
CA TYR A 25 -1.16 -3.38 6.18
C TYR A 25 0.22 -3.70 5.59
N CYS A 26 0.27 -4.22 4.35
CA CYS A 26 1.52 -4.45 3.63
C CYS A 26 2.33 -3.15 3.47
N VAL A 27 1.67 -2.07 3.00
CA VAL A 27 2.30 -0.75 2.86
C VAL A 27 2.80 -0.22 4.20
N TYR A 28 1.98 -0.29 5.25
CA TYR A 28 2.38 0.09 6.61
C TYR A 28 3.67 -0.61 7.05
N ARG A 29 3.75 -1.93 6.83
CA ARG A 29 4.92 -2.73 7.22
C ARG A 29 6.17 -2.33 6.44
N VAL A 30 6.06 -2.14 5.13
CA VAL A 30 7.19 -1.72 4.28
C VAL A 30 7.72 -0.36 4.75
N VAL A 31 6.82 0.60 4.96
CA VAL A 31 7.18 1.96 5.38
C VAL A 31 7.84 1.94 6.76
N ARG A 32 7.34 1.14 7.70
CA ARG A 32 7.92 0.99 9.03
C ARG A 32 9.25 0.23 9.04
N ALA A 33 9.44 -0.74 8.14
CA ALA A 33 10.71 -1.44 7.99
C ALA A 33 11.81 -0.52 7.45
N HIS A 34 11.49 0.27 6.42
CA HIS A 34 12.41 1.27 5.87
C HIS A 34 12.84 2.33 6.90
N GLN A 35 11.92 2.76 7.78
CA GLN A 35 12.26 3.65 8.91
C GLN A 35 13.34 3.08 9.80
N ARG A 36 13.19 1.81 10.22
CA ARG A 36 14.14 1.15 11.11
C ARG A 36 15.52 1.06 10.46
N LYS A 37 15.58 0.76 9.16
CA LYS A 37 16.84 0.69 8.40
C LYS A 37 17.57 2.04 8.40
N LYS A 38 16.87 3.15 8.16
CA LYS A 38 17.47 4.51 8.20
C LYS A 38 17.96 4.90 9.59
N GLN A 39 17.24 4.54 10.65
CA GLN A 39 17.69 4.80 12.03
C GLN A 39 18.98 4.03 12.36
N HIS A 40 19.11 2.79 11.89
CA HIS A 40 20.32 1.98 12.14
C HIS A 40 21.52 2.43 11.29
N GLN A 41 21.30 2.99 10.11
CA GLN A 41 22.36 3.59 9.29
C GLN A 41 22.86 4.95 9.83
N GLY A 42 22.10 5.61 10.71
CA GLY A 42 22.43 6.92 11.29
C GLY A 42 23.10 6.89 12.67
N CYS A 43 23.26 5.73 13.32
CA CYS A 43 23.78 5.63 14.68
C CYS A 43 25.07 4.81 14.76
N VAL A 44 26.20 5.50 14.56
CA VAL A 44 27.45 5.21 15.29
C VAL A 44 27.66 6.43 16.20
N GLY A 45 27.27 6.33 17.47
CA GLY A 45 27.42 7.44 18.42
C GLY A 45 26.59 7.29 19.70
N THR A 46 27.32 7.08 20.79
CA THR A 46 26.99 6.96 22.23
C THR A 46 25.79 7.72 22.80
N GLY A 47 25.15 7.15 23.82
CA GLY A 47 24.65 7.92 24.98
C GLY A 47 23.25 7.56 25.49
N SER A 48 23.20 6.94 26.67
CA SER A 48 22.02 6.81 27.54
C SER A 48 21.73 8.13 28.26
N ILE A 49 20.49 8.64 28.28
CA ILE A 49 19.92 9.39 29.41
C ILE A 49 18.41 9.10 29.56
N ARG A 50 18.03 8.80 30.80
CA ARG A 50 16.68 8.63 31.36
C ARG A 50 16.11 9.99 31.80
N GLY A 51 14.80 10.21 31.63
CA GLY A 51 14.10 11.31 32.29
C GLY A 51 12.59 11.34 31.97
N PRO A 52 11.69 11.53 32.97
CA PRO A 52 10.25 11.30 32.84
C PRO A 52 9.48 12.60 32.54
N SER A 53 8.26 12.50 31.98
CA SER A 53 7.19 13.43 32.37
C SER A 53 5.81 12.92 31.94
N ALA A 54 4.87 13.02 32.87
CA ALA A 54 3.47 12.70 32.70
C ALA A 54 2.81 13.63 31.68
N SER A 55 2.09 13.07 30.71
CA SER A 55 1.08 13.81 29.96
C SER A 55 -0.28 13.50 30.57
N GLU A 56 -0.86 14.55 31.15
CA GLU A 56 -2.24 14.65 31.56
C GLU A 56 -3.15 14.26 30.39
N LYS A 57 -3.83 13.11 30.52
CA LYS A 57 -4.77 12.61 29.52
C LYS A 57 -6.05 13.45 29.62
N VAL A 58 -6.18 14.46 28.77
CA VAL A 58 -7.49 15.02 28.44
C VAL A 58 -8.23 13.96 27.62
N SER A 59 -9.04 13.16 28.29
CA SER A 59 -9.88 12.12 27.70
C SER A 59 -11.17 12.73 27.17
N VAL A 60 -11.11 13.38 26.00
CA VAL A 60 -12.29 13.41 25.12
C VAL A 60 -12.23 12.13 24.31
N SER A 61 -13.19 11.23 24.53
CA SER A 61 -13.21 9.97 23.79
C SER A 61 -13.40 10.26 22.29
N ALA A 62 -12.56 9.69 21.44
CA ALA A 62 -12.65 9.88 19.97
C ALA A 62 -14.00 9.39 19.38
N SER A 63 -14.82 8.69 20.18
CA SER A 63 -16.21 8.32 19.88
C SER A 63 -17.19 9.50 19.92
N ASP A 64 -16.88 10.56 20.67
CA ASP A 64 -17.82 11.63 21.02
C ASP A 64 -17.62 12.89 20.16
N LEU A 65 -16.81 12.78 19.11
CA LEU A 65 -16.54 13.88 18.18
C LEU A 65 -17.73 14.08 17.23
N GLU A 66 -18.43 15.18 17.42
CA GLU A 66 -19.42 15.67 16.45
C GLU A 66 -18.81 15.95 15.07
N PRO A 67 -19.59 15.91 13.97
CA PRO A 67 -19.09 16.06 12.60
C PRO A 67 -18.26 17.34 12.37
N HIS A 68 -18.64 18.46 12.99
CA HIS A 68 -17.92 19.74 12.87
C HIS A 68 -16.51 19.69 13.47
N HIS A 69 -16.26 18.82 14.46
CA HIS A 69 -14.92 18.61 14.97
C HIS A 69 -14.05 17.88 13.94
N LEU A 70 -14.60 16.89 13.24
CA LEU A 70 -13.89 16.17 12.18
C LEU A 70 -13.55 17.09 11.02
N GLU A 71 -14.48 17.96 10.62
CA GLU A 71 -14.25 19.00 9.61
C GLU A 71 -13.09 19.91 9.99
N LYS A 72 -13.12 20.47 11.21
CA LYS A 72 -12.03 21.32 11.70
C LYS A 72 -10.67 20.60 11.74
N LEU A 73 -10.64 19.33 12.14
CA LEU A 73 -9.40 18.53 12.13
C LEU A 73 -8.88 18.31 10.70
N ILE A 74 -9.76 18.02 9.75
CA ILE A 74 -9.39 17.85 8.33
C ILE A 74 -8.85 19.16 7.75
N ASP A 75 -9.50 20.28 8.06
CA ASP A 75 -9.08 21.62 7.61
C ASP A 75 -7.70 22.00 8.17
N ILE A 76 -7.46 21.75 9.47
CA ILE A 76 -6.14 21.99 10.08
C ILE A 76 -5.10 21.11 9.41
N LEU A 77 -5.38 19.82 9.16
CA LEU A 77 -4.44 18.93 8.50
C LEU A 77 -4.09 19.40 7.08
N ALA A 78 -5.07 19.97 6.36
CA ALA A 78 -4.91 20.47 5.00
C ALA A 78 -4.17 21.81 4.91
N THR A 79 -4.39 22.72 5.86
CA THR A 79 -3.93 24.13 5.77
C THR A 79 -2.75 24.47 6.68
N SER A 80 -2.54 23.72 7.76
CA SER A 80 -1.46 24.00 8.72
C SER A 80 -0.07 23.69 8.13
N SER A 81 0.89 24.58 8.35
CA SER A 81 2.32 24.33 8.13
C SER A 81 3.05 23.81 9.38
N ASP A 82 2.38 23.76 10.53
CA ASP A 82 2.94 23.25 11.78
C ASP A 82 2.90 21.72 11.79
N ILE A 83 4.08 21.11 11.65
CA ILE A 83 4.28 19.66 11.61
C ILE A 83 3.82 18.99 12.91
N SER A 84 4.07 19.60 14.07
CA SER A 84 3.69 19.02 15.36
C SER A 84 2.18 18.98 15.51
N LEU A 85 1.52 20.08 15.14
CA LEU A 85 0.06 20.15 15.12
C LEU A 85 -0.54 19.16 14.12
N GLN A 86 0.01 19.07 12.90
CA GLN A 86 -0.43 18.09 11.90
C GLN A 86 -0.32 16.65 12.42
N GLU A 87 0.76 16.30 13.11
CA GLU A 87 0.93 14.98 13.72
C GLU A 87 -0.12 14.71 14.81
N GLN A 88 -0.38 15.66 15.71
CA GLN A 88 -1.40 15.52 16.76
C GLN A 88 -2.81 15.37 16.19
N VAL A 89 -3.14 16.19 15.19
CA VAL A 89 -4.41 16.12 14.46
C VAL A 89 -4.57 14.76 13.79
N LEU A 90 -3.52 14.27 13.15
CA LEU A 90 -3.53 12.99 12.45
C LEU A 90 -3.66 11.80 13.41
N VAL A 91 -3.05 11.87 14.61
CA VAL A 91 -3.28 10.89 15.68
C VAL A 91 -4.75 10.85 16.08
N THR A 92 -5.36 12.01 16.26
CA THR A 92 -6.78 12.13 16.61
C THR A 92 -7.66 11.55 15.51
N LEU A 93 -7.47 11.98 14.25
CA LEU A 93 -8.19 11.45 13.09
C LEU A 93 -8.02 9.95 12.90
N CYS A 94 -6.83 9.41 13.16
CA CYS A 94 -6.55 7.98 13.12
C CYS A 94 -7.43 7.21 14.12
N ASN A 95 -7.53 7.70 15.35
CA ASN A 95 -8.39 7.10 16.37
C ASN A 95 -9.87 7.25 16.03
N SER A 96 -10.28 8.42 15.53
CA SER A 96 -11.66 8.67 15.07
C SER A 96 -12.08 7.76 13.92
N ALA A 97 -11.17 7.46 12.98
CA ALA A 97 -11.42 6.59 11.84
C ALA A 97 -11.74 5.13 12.22
N ALA A 98 -11.41 4.70 13.44
CA ALA A 98 -11.74 3.37 13.93
C ALA A 98 -13.25 3.18 14.16
N PHE A 99 -14.02 4.26 14.27
CA PHE A 99 -15.48 4.21 14.46
C PHE A 99 -16.21 4.28 13.11
N SER A 100 -17.12 3.32 12.87
CA SER A 100 -17.84 3.20 11.59
C SER A 100 -18.58 4.47 11.19
N ARG A 101 -19.29 5.13 12.11
CA ARG A 101 -19.97 6.41 11.87
C ARG A 101 -19.03 7.49 11.35
N ASN A 102 -17.82 7.55 11.89
CA ASN A 102 -16.83 8.54 11.50
C ASN A 102 -16.21 8.24 10.13
N GLN A 103 -16.19 6.98 9.69
CA GLN A 103 -15.61 6.60 8.38
C GLN A 103 -16.37 7.24 7.22
N ASP A 104 -17.71 7.29 7.30
CA ASP A 104 -18.54 7.95 6.30
C ASP A 104 -18.40 9.47 6.37
N ILE A 105 -18.39 10.05 7.59
CA ILE A 105 -18.23 11.50 7.78
C ILE A 105 -16.88 11.97 7.23
N ILE A 106 -15.79 11.30 7.60
CA ILE A 106 -14.43 11.63 7.12
C ILE A 106 -14.35 11.52 5.61
N ARG A 107 -14.96 10.49 4.99
CA ARG A 107 -15.03 10.40 3.52
C ARG A 107 -15.77 11.59 2.93
N ASN A 108 -16.97 11.89 3.43
CA ASN A 108 -17.85 12.91 2.87
C ASN A 108 -17.25 14.33 3.01
N LEU A 109 -16.42 14.55 4.03
CA LEU A 109 -15.64 15.78 4.21
C LEU A 109 -14.35 15.83 3.37
N GLY A 110 -14.11 14.85 2.48
CA GLY A 110 -12.89 14.79 1.67
C GLY A 110 -11.62 14.38 2.44
N GLY A 111 -11.75 13.95 3.70
CA GLY A 111 -10.63 13.64 4.58
C GLY A 111 -9.73 12.50 4.10
N ILE A 112 -10.26 11.53 3.33
CA ILE A 112 -9.43 10.47 2.72
C ILE A 112 -8.34 11.07 1.82
N ALA A 113 -8.70 12.09 1.02
CA ALA A 113 -7.76 12.71 0.10
C ALA A 113 -6.70 13.53 0.85
N VAL A 114 -7.13 14.30 1.85
CA VAL A 114 -6.24 15.07 2.74
C VAL A 114 -5.24 14.15 3.43
N ILE A 115 -5.71 13.08 4.08
CA ILE A 115 -4.86 12.09 4.75
C ILE A 115 -3.94 11.38 3.74
N GLY A 116 -4.45 11.04 2.55
CA GLY A 116 -3.66 10.42 1.49
C GLY A 116 -2.51 11.30 0.99
N ASN A 117 -2.69 12.63 0.97
CA ASN A 117 -1.65 13.58 0.53
C ASN A 117 -0.48 13.67 1.51
N ILE A 118 -0.70 13.39 2.81
CA ILE A 118 0.37 13.31 3.83
C ILE A 118 1.45 12.28 3.45
N LEU A 119 1.09 11.24 2.69
CA LEU A 119 2.03 10.20 2.25
C LEU A 119 3.14 10.72 1.32
N SER A 120 2.91 11.84 0.63
CA SER A 120 3.78 12.37 -0.43
C SER A 120 4.84 13.35 0.04
N GLY A 121 4.74 13.94 1.24
CA GLY A 121 5.65 15.04 1.63
C GLY A 121 5.83 15.32 3.12
N CYS A 122 5.11 14.62 4.00
CA CYS A 122 5.19 14.91 5.44
C CYS A 122 6.26 14.09 6.17
N SER A 123 6.41 14.39 7.46
CA SER A 123 7.31 13.68 8.37
C SER A 123 7.07 12.16 8.32
N GLN A 124 8.11 11.42 8.70
CA GLN A 124 8.05 9.98 8.65
C GLN A 124 7.05 9.39 9.68
N GLN A 125 6.83 10.09 10.80
CA GLN A 125 5.82 9.74 11.79
C GLN A 125 4.40 10.02 11.27
N ALA A 126 4.19 11.16 10.62
CA ALA A 126 2.91 11.49 9.98
C ALA A 126 2.50 10.42 8.96
N LYS A 127 3.44 9.90 8.16
CA LYS A 127 3.14 8.80 7.21
C LYS A 127 2.61 7.53 7.91
N VAL A 128 3.11 7.19 9.09
CA VAL A 128 2.62 6.02 9.86
C VAL A 128 1.19 6.24 10.32
N HIS A 129 0.91 7.41 10.89
CA HIS A 129 -0.44 7.74 11.34
C HIS A 129 -1.43 7.87 10.17
N ALA A 130 -1.01 8.42 9.03
CA ALA A 130 -1.83 8.49 7.82
C ALA A 130 -2.16 7.09 7.31
N LEU A 131 -1.18 6.18 7.23
CA LEU A 131 -1.44 4.79 6.81
C LEU A 131 -2.37 4.06 7.78
N ASN A 132 -2.22 4.27 9.09
CA ASN A 132 -3.14 3.69 10.07
C ASN A 132 -4.56 4.25 9.94
N ALA A 133 -4.70 5.57 9.77
CA ALA A 133 -5.99 6.20 9.56
C ALA A 133 -6.67 5.66 8.29
N LEU A 134 -5.94 5.57 7.17
CA LEU A 134 -6.44 4.98 5.93
C LEU A 134 -6.82 3.51 6.09
N ASN A 135 -6.05 2.73 6.85
CA ASN A 135 -6.40 1.33 7.14
C ASN A 135 -7.72 1.23 7.91
N ASN A 136 -7.92 2.07 8.92
CA ASN A 136 -9.18 2.13 9.66
C ASN A 136 -10.34 2.57 8.75
N LEU A 137 -10.14 3.59 7.91
CA LEU A 137 -11.13 4.04 6.93
C LEU A 137 -11.47 2.97 5.89
N SER A 138 -10.54 2.07 5.56
CA SER A 138 -10.75 1.00 4.56
C SER A 138 -11.71 -0.10 5.00
N MET A 139 -12.04 -0.14 6.30
CA MET A 139 -13.07 -1.03 6.84
C MET A 139 -14.46 -0.69 6.30
N ASN A 140 -14.66 0.54 5.80
CA ASN A 140 -15.85 0.91 5.04
C ASN A 140 -15.65 0.59 3.55
N LEU A 141 -16.57 -0.20 2.97
CA LEU A 141 -16.53 -0.65 1.58
C LEU A 141 -16.42 0.50 0.57
N GLN A 142 -17.12 1.61 0.79
CA GLN A 142 -17.13 2.75 -0.12
C GLN A 142 -15.81 3.51 -0.15
N ASN A 143 -14.96 3.32 0.87
CA ASN A 143 -13.67 3.99 0.97
C ASN A 143 -12.55 3.23 0.24
N GLN A 144 -12.76 1.95 -0.08
CA GLN A 144 -11.70 1.02 -0.47
C GLN A 144 -11.03 1.33 -1.79
N GLU A 145 -11.78 1.67 -2.83
CA GLU A 145 -11.19 1.97 -4.14
C GLU A 145 -10.25 3.17 -4.05
N ILE A 146 -10.71 4.24 -3.39
CA ILE A 146 -9.93 5.46 -3.19
C ILE A 146 -8.67 5.15 -2.37
N ILE A 147 -8.79 4.39 -1.27
CA ILE A 147 -7.66 4.06 -0.41
C ILE A 147 -6.64 3.15 -1.13
N LYS A 148 -7.09 2.17 -1.91
CA LYS A 148 -6.21 1.31 -2.73
C LYS A 148 -5.31 2.15 -3.65
N ILE A 149 -5.85 3.22 -4.25
CA ILE A 149 -5.06 4.13 -5.10
C ILE A 149 -3.90 4.74 -4.31
N TYR A 150 -4.14 5.21 -3.09
CA TYR A 150 -3.08 5.78 -2.23
C TYR A 150 -2.06 4.72 -1.81
N SER A 151 -2.50 3.53 -1.41
CA SER A 151 -1.60 2.41 -1.08
C SER A 151 -0.71 2.04 -2.27
N LEU A 152 -1.29 1.93 -3.47
CA LEU A 152 -0.54 1.61 -4.68
C LEU A 152 0.39 2.75 -5.12
N LYS A 153 0.01 4.02 -4.95
CA LYS A 153 0.92 5.16 -5.16
C LYS A 153 2.19 5.04 -4.31
N VAL A 154 2.04 4.69 -3.03
CA VAL A 154 3.20 4.45 -2.15
C VAL A 154 4.04 3.28 -2.66
N LEU A 155 3.43 2.14 -3.01
CA LEU A 155 4.18 0.99 -3.53
C LEU A 155 4.91 1.29 -4.85
N VAL A 156 4.28 2.02 -5.77
CA VAL A 156 4.92 2.46 -7.02
C VAL A 156 6.12 3.35 -6.72
N ASN A 157 5.98 4.33 -5.82
CA ASN A 157 7.07 5.22 -5.45
C ASN A 157 8.23 4.47 -4.78
N LEU A 158 7.93 3.52 -3.88
CA LEU A 158 8.95 2.73 -3.20
C LEU A 158 9.64 1.76 -4.17
N SER A 159 8.91 1.07 -5.03
CA SER A 159 9.47 0.12 -6.00
C SER A 159 10.34 0.77 -7.08
N ALA A 160 10.14 2.06 -7.35
CA ALA A 160 11.01 2.82 -8.23
C ALA A 160 12.41 3.07 -7.62
N ASN A 161 12.58 2.93 -6.30
CA ASN A 161 13.86 3.09 -5.61
C ASN A 161 14.54 1.72 -5.38
N PRO A 162 15.73 1.46 -5.97
CA PRO A 162 16.48 0.21 -5.76
C PRO A 162 16.73 -0.15 -4.29
N ASP A 163 16.97 0.82 -3.41
CA ASP A 163 17.26 0.60 -1.98
C ASP A 163 16.10 -0.06 -1.22
N MET A 164 14.89 0.07 -1.75
CA MET A 164 13.65 -0.48 -1.21
C MET A 164 13.37 -1.91 -1.70
N THR A 165 14.04 -2.37 -2.75
CA THR A 165 13.74 -3.63 -3.44
C THR A 165 13.73 -4.81 -2.47
N THR A 166 14.81 -5.00 -1.69
CA THR A 166 14.89 -6.10 -0.71
C THR A 166 13.78 -6.03 0.34
N ILE A 167 13.47 -4.83 0.85
CA ILE A 167 12.40 -4.63 1.85
C ILE A 167 11.04 -4.99 1.25
N LEU A 168 10.78 -4.58 0.01
CA LEU A 168 9.54 -4.89 -0.70
C LEU A 168 9.42 -6.39 -0.94
N LEU A 169 10.41 -7.01 -1.58
CA LEU A 169 10.38 -8.42 -1.95
C LEU A 169 10.22 -9.37 -0.75
N THR A 170 10.81 -9.03 0.40
CA THR A 170 10.71 -9.81 1.64
C THR A 170 9.47 -9.49 2.48
N SER A 171 8.73 -8.41 2.17
CA SER A 171 7.56 -8.01 2.94
C SER A 171 6.39 -8.95 2.70
N LYS A 172 5.58 -9.20 3.76
CA LYS A 172 4.38 -10.03 3.62
C LYS A 172 3.29 -9.28 2.87
N ALA A 173 2.60 -9.97 1.98
CA ALA A 173 1.44 -9.47 1.24
C ALA A 173 0.23 -10.39 1.43
N PRO A 174 -0.99 -9.86 1.32
CA PRO A 174 -2.19 -10.70 1.29
C PRO A 174 -2.19 -11.55 0.02
N GLN A 175 -2.59 -12.81 0.13
CA GLN A 175 -2.76 -13.72 -1.02
C GLN A 175 -3.69 -13.14 -2.09
N SER A 176 -4.69 -12.36 -1.65
CA SER A 176 -5.64 -11.69 -2.53
C SER A 176 -5.02 -10.54 -3.36
N LEU A 177 -3.75 -10.17 -3.15
CA LEU A 177 -3.07 -9.14 -3.96
C LEU A 177 -3.12 -9.46 -5.47
N THR A 178 -3.01 -10.74 -5.84
CA THR A 178 -3.07 -11.19 -7.25
C THR A 178 -4.43 -10.92 -7.89
N SER A 179 -5.50 -10.82 -7.09
CA SER A 179 -6.83 -10.49 -7.59
C SER A 179 -6.95 -9.05 -8.10
N ILE A 180 -5.98 -8.17 -7.85
CA ILE A 180 -5.96 -6.81 -8.43
C ILE A 180 -5.66 -6.85 -9.94
N PHE A 181 -4.99 -7.90 -10.43
CA PHE A 181 -4.52 -7.97 -11.81
C PHE A 181 -5.58 -8.57 -12.74
N ASN A 182 -6.79 -8.04 -12.77
CA ASN A 182 -7.82 -8.52 -13.70
C ASN A 182 -8.58 -7.37 -14.36
N SER A 183 -9.27 -7.67 -15.46
CA SER A 183 -9.96 -6.67 -16.30
C SER A 183 -11.18 -6.00 -15.65
N CYS A 184 -11.69 -6.55 -14.53
CA CYS A 184 -12.82 -5.97 -13.79
C CYS A 184 -12.39 -4.86 -12.82
N ILE A 185 -11.08 -4.66 -12.63
CA ILE A 185 -10.55 -3.66 -11.71
C ILE A 185 -10.51 -2.30 -12.37
N ASN A 186 -10.77 -1.26 -11.59
CA ASN A 186 -10.63 0.13 -12.02
C ASN A 186 -9.26 0.34 -12.69
N ARG A 187 -9.27 0.92 -13.89
CA ARG A 187 -8.08 1.10 -14.72
C ARG A 187 -6.95 1.85 -14.00
N ASP A 188 -7.26 2.82 -13.15
CA ASP A 188 -6.30 3.61 -12.38
C ASP A 188 -5.58 2.77 -11.30
N ILE A 189 -6.33 1.86 -10.66
CA ILE A 189 -5.80 0.87 -9.71
C ILE A 189 -4.94 -0.15 -10.46
N LEU A 190 -5.44 -0.68 -11.57
CA LEU A 190 -4.78 -1.70 -12.35
C LEU A 190 -3.42 -1.21 -12.90
N VAL A 191 -3.38 -0.01 -13.50
CA VAL A 191 -2.15 0.59 -14.02
C VAL A 191 -1.08 0.74 -12.93
N ARG A 192 -1.46 1.19 -11.73
CA ARG A 192 -0.49 1.32 -10.61
C ARG A 192 -0.02 -0.03 -10.10
N ALA A 193 -0.91 -1.01 -9.97
CA ALA A 193 -0.55 -2.36 -9.58
C ALA A 193 0.45 -2.97 -10.57
N LEU A 194 0.18 -2.86 -11.88
CA LEU A 194 1.10 -3.32 -12.92
C LEU A 194 2.42 -2.55 -12.91
N THR A 195 2.39 -1.24 -12.71
CA THR A 195 3.61 -0.42 -12.60
C THR A 195 4.48 -0.85 -11.42
N PHE A 196 3.87 -1.16 -10.27
CA PHE A 196 4.56 -1.68 -9.10
C PHE A 196 5.29 -3.00 -9.41
N VAL A 197 4.63 -3.95 -10.07
CA VAL A 197 5.25 -5.22 -10.49
C VAL A 197 6.33 -4.99 -11.53
N ALA A 198 6.11 -4.12 -12.51
CA ALA A 198 7.05 -3.80 -13.57
C ALA A 198 8.34 -3.17 -13.02
N ASN A 199 8.24 -2.35 -11.97
CA ASN A 199 9.40 -1.80 -11.30
C ASN A 199 10.19 -2.91 -10.59
N LEU A 200 9.53 -3.79 -9.83
CA LEU A 200 10.21 -4.89 -9.14
C LEU A 200 10.86 -5.88 -10.11
N SER A 201 10.18 -6.25 -11.20
CA SER A 201 10.73 -7.18 -12.20
C SER A 201 11.99 -6.61 -12.87
N LYS A 202 11.99 -5.30 -13.18
CA LYS A 202 13.17 -4.59 -13.69
C LYS A 202 14.34 -4.66 -12.70
N GLN A 203 14.10 -4.43 -11.40
CA GLN A 203 15.15 -4.50 -10.39
C GLN A 203 15.71 -5.93 -10.27
N LEU A 204 14.84 -6.94 -10.24
CA LEU A 204 15.22 -8.35 -10.18
C LEU A 204 16.08 -8.78 -11.38
N LYS A 205 15.75 -8.33 -12.59
CA LYS A 205 16.55 -8.61 -13.79
C LYS A 205 17.92 -7.91 -13.78
N SER A 206 18.00 -6.73 -13.15
CA SER A 206 19.26 -5.99 -13.03
C SER A 206 20.18 -6.61 -11.96
N ASP A 207 19.60 -7.27 -10.95
CA ASP A 207 20.29 -7.85 -9.80
C ASP A 207 20.44 -9.38 -9.88
N SER A 208 20.53 -9.94 -11.09
CA SER A 208 20.58 -11.39 -11.34
C SER A 208 21.77 -12.13 -10.69
N GLY A 209 22.69 -11.42 -10.04
CA GLY A 209 23.78 -12.00 -9.23
C GLY A 209 23.40 -12.29 -7.77
N CYS A 210 22.43 -11.57 -7.17
CA CYS A 210 22.17 -11.61 -5.72
C CYS A 210 20.86 -12.31 -5.33
N ASN A 211 19.92 -12.47 -6.27
CA ASN A 211 18.57 -12.98 -5.96
C ASN A 211 18.56 -14.43 -5.40
N GLY A 212 19.59 -15.23 -5.67
CA GLY A 212 19.72 -16.59 -5.13
C GLY A 212 20.16 -16.66 -3.67
N LEU A 213 20.47 -15.53 -3.02
CA LEU A 213 20.96 -15.47 -1.65
C LEU A 213 19.86 -15.24 -0.60
N PHE A 214 18.64 -14.90 -1.02
CA PHE A 214 17.55 -14.60 -0.10
C PHE A 214 16.56 -15.75 -0.02
N ASP A 215 16.37 -16.28 1.19
CA ASP A 215 15.25 -17.16 1.51
C ASP A 215 14.00 -16.29 1.77
N TYR A 216 13.04 -16.35 0.86
CA TYR A 216 11.82 -15.53 0.91
C TYR A 216 10.69 -16.28 1.64
N ASP A 217 10.02 -15.60 2.58
CA ASP A 217 8.82 -16.15 3.25
C ASP A 217 7.74 -16.51 2.22
N LYS A 218 7.00 -17.61 2.45
CA LYS A 218 5.94 -18.08 1.54
C LYS A 218 4.82 -17.07 1.28
N ASN A 219 4.63 -16.09 2.17
CA ASN A 219 3.65 -15.03 2.03
C ASN A 219 4.29 -13.69 1.62
N SER A 220 5.56 -13.72 1.17
CA SER A 220 6.27 -12.54 0.72
C SER A 220 5.76 -12.04 -0.63
N ILE A 221 6.01 -10.76 -0.94
CA ILE A 221 5.73 -10.19 -2.25
C ILE A 221 6.47 -10.95 -3.35
N TYR A 222 7.73 -11.36 -3.10
CA TYR A 222 8.48 -12.14 -4.08
C TYR A 222 7.78 -13.45 -4.42
N ASN A 223 7.45 -14.24 -3.38
CA ASN A 223 6.84 -15.54 -3.60
C ASN A 223 5.51 -15.40 -4.35
N LEU A 224 4.64 -14.49 -3.89
CA LEU A 224 3.32 -14.28 -4.48
C LEU A 224 3.33 -13.77 -5.93
N LEU A 225 4.31 -12.94 -6.30
CA LEU A 225 4.33 -12.29 -7.62
C LEU A 225 5.25 -12.96 -8.63
N PHE A 226 6.29 -13.69 -8.18
CA PHE A 226 7.33 -14.20 -9.08
C PHE A 226 7.62 -15.69 -8.92
N GLU A 227 7.43 -16.28 -7.73
CA GLU A 227 7.67 -17.71 -7.49
C GLU A 227 6.42 -18.55 -7.74
N ASP A 228 5.35 -18.34 -6.97
CA ASP A 228 4.02 -18.95 -7.15
C ASP A 228 3.12 -18.05 -8.01
N ALA A 229 3.63 -17.66 -9.18
CA ALA A 229 3.04 -16.60 -10.00
C ALA A 229 2.01 -17.10 -11.02
N SER A 230 1.55 -18.36 -10.95
CA SER A 230 0.65 -18.98 -11.94
C SER A 230 -0.62 -18.13 -12.19
N SER A 231 -1.31 -17.76 -11.12
CA SER A 231 -2.49 -16.88 -11.18
C SER A 231 -2.18 -15.51 -11.79
N LEU A 232 -1.01 -14.94 -11.48
CA LEU A 232 -0.58 -13.67 -12.07
C LEU A 232 -0.28 -13.82 -13.57
N GLN A 233 0.35 -14.91 -13.99
CA GLN A 233 0.68 -15.16 -15.40
C GLN A 233 -0.58 -15.29 -16.26
N ASP A 234 -1.58 -16.06 -15.80
CA ASP A 234 -2.88 -16.19 -16.49
C ASP A 234 -3.58 -14.83 -16.62
N ASN A 235 -3.55 -14.06 -15.54
CA ASN A 235 -4.09 -12.70 -15.48
C ASN A 235 -3.37 -11.74 -16.44
N LEU A 236 -2.03 -11.77 -16.50
CA LEU A 236 -1.24 -10.95 -17.41
C LEU A 236 -1.52 -11.32 -18.88
N ALA A 237 -1.67 -12.61 -19.19
CA ALA A 237 -2.04 -13.08 -20.51
C ALA A 237 -3.41 -12.54 -20.95
N ALA A 238 -4.41 -12.58 -20.05
CA ALA A 238 -5.72 -11.98 -20.31
C ALA A 238 -5.64 -10.46 -20.48
N LEU A 239 -4.84 -9.77 -19.66
CA LEU A 239 -4.64 -8.33 -19.73
C LEU A 239 -3.90 -7.86 -20.98
N PHE A 240 -3.17 -8.74 -21.66
CA PHE A 240 -2.56 -8.42 -22.95
C PHE A 240 -3.60 -8.10 -24.03
N GLN A 241 -4.81 -8.67 -23.91
CA GLN A 241 -5.95 -8.37 -24.77
C GLN A 241 -6.82 -7.21 -24.28
N TYR A 242 -6.47 -6.59 -23.15
CA TYR A 242 -7.24 -5.48 -22.57
C TYR A 242 -7.15 -4.22 -23.46
N PRO A 243 -8.26 -3.52 -23.76
CA PRO A 243 -8.28 -2.46 -24.78
C PRO A 243 -7.41 -1.23 -24.47
N ASN A 244 -6.96 -1.04 -23.23
CA ASN A 244 -6.18 0.12 -22.83
C ASN A 244 -4.67 -0.04 -23.14
N VAL A 245 -4.11 0.89 -23.91
CA VAL A 245 -2.70 0.88 -24.33
C VAL A 245 -1.74 0.90 -23.13
N GLU A 246 -1.96 1.76 -22.14
CA GLU A 246 -1.09 1.86 -20.95
C GLU A 246 -1.06 0.54 -20.16
N VAL A 247 -2.19 -0.16 -20.03
CA VAL A 247 -2.23 -1.49 -19.40
C VAL A 247 -1.37 -2.48 -20.18
N LYS A 248 -1.50 -2.53 -21.51
CA LYS A 248 -0.70 -3.44 -22.36
C LYS A 248 0.81 -3.13 -22.29
N GLU A 249 1.18 -1.86 -22.24
CA GLU A 249 2.57 -1.45 -22.08
C GLU A 249 3.15 -1.94 -20.75
N GLN A 250 2.42 -1.78 -19.64
CA GLN A 250 2.88 -2.27 -18.34
C GLN A 250 2.97 -3.80 -18.30
N VAL A 251 2.01 -4.52 -18.88
CA VAL A 251 2.09 -5.98 -19.03
C VAL A 251 3.33 -6.38 -19.82
N SER A 252 3.60 -5.73 -20.95
CA SER A 252 4.77 -6.00 -21.79
C SER A 252 6.08 -5.74 -21.04
N ARG A 253 6.15 -4.65 -20.26
CA ARG A 253 7.29 -4.33 -19.39
C ARG A 253 7.55 -5.40 -18.33
N ILE A 254 6.49 -5.98 -17.75
CA ILE A 254 6.61 -7.09 -16.79
C ILE A 254 7.18 -8.32 -17.49
N LEU A 255 6.58 -8.72 -18.62
CA LEU A 255 6.96 -9.93 -19.35
C LEU A 255 8.42 -9.87 -19.85
N ILE A 256 8.87 -8.75 -20.40
CA ILE A 256 10.26 -8.58 -20.87
C ILE A 256 11.27 -8.69 -19.72
N ASN A 257 10.86 -8.32 -18.51
CA ASN A 257 11.71 -8.33 -17.31
C ASN A 257 11.40 -9.49 -16.35
N TRP A 258 10.67 -10.51 -16.81
CA TRP A 258 10.27 -11.61 -15.96
C TRP A 258 11.50 -12.35 -15.40
N PRO A 259 11.58 -12.58 -14.07
CA PRO A 259 12.69 -13.32 -13.48
C PRO A 259 12.81 -14.73 -14.07
N GLY A 260 14.00 -15.11 -14.56
CA GLY A 260 14.25 -16.45 -15.09
C GLY A 260 13.94 -16.65 -16.59
N LEU A 261 13.42 -15.65 -17.31
CA LEU A 261 13.42 -15.70 -18.78
C LEU A 261 14.87 -15.66 -19.28
N ARG A 262 15.34 -16.75 -19.89
CA ARG A 262 16.61 -16.73 -20.64
C ARG A 262 16.44 -15.78 -21.82
N PRO A 263 17.47 -14.99 -22.19
CA PRO A 263 17.45 -14.32 -23.49
C PRO A 263 17.15 -15.37 -24.56
N LEU A 264 16.19 -15.07 -25.45
CA LEU A 264 15.99 -15.87 -26.65
C LEU A 264 17.29 -15.80 -27.44
N ASN A 265 18.14 -16.81 -27.27
CA ASN A 265 19.30 -17.02 -28.12
C ASN A 265 18.76 -17.41 -29.50
N TYR A 266 18.41 -16.42 -30.30
CA TYR A 266 18.32 -16.59 -31.74
C TYR A 266 19.76 -16.84 -32.23
N ARG A 267 20.17 -18.11 -32.23
CA ARG A 267 21.23 -18.57 -33.12
C ARG A 267 20.63 -18.57 -34.52
N ILE A 268 20.98 -17.55 -35.30
CA ILE A 268 21.00 -17.62 -36.76
C ILE A 268 22.25 -18.43 -37.14
#